data_AF-A0A7C5E2Y8-F1
#
_entry.id   AF-A0A7C5E2Y8-F1
#
_cell.length_a   1.000
_cell.length_b   1.000
_cell.length_c   1.000
_cell.angle_alpha   90.00
_cell.angle_beta   90.00
_cell.angle_gamma   90.00
#
_symmetry.space_group_name_H-M   'P 1'
#
loop_
_entity.id
_entity.type
_entity.pdbx_description
1 polymer ?
#
loop_
_entity_poly.entity_id
_entity_poly.type
_entity_poly.pdbx_seq_one_letter_code
_entity_poly.pdbx_strand_id
1 'polypeptide(L)' 'MRGEVTRTKIMEAAIKVISQETIEGLSTRKVAGEADVNLAAIHYHHRSKEGMLIDLSRYAINNYLLPKIN' A
#
# COMPACT_ATOMS: atom_id res chain seq x y z
N MET A 1 1.98 -12.36 11.36
CA MET A 1 2.98 -13.13 10.57
C MET A 1 2.71 -13.18 9.06
N ARG A 2 1.74 -13.91 8.48
CA ARG A 2 1.52 -13.89 6.99
C ARG A 2 0.78 -12.65 6.47
N GLY A 3 -0.29 -12.23 7.15
CA GLY A 3 -1.08 -11.06 6.74
C GLY A 3 -0.29 -9.73 6.81
N GLU A 4 0.62 -9.59 7.77
CA GLU A 4 1.49 -8.40 7.88
C GLU A 4 2.49 -8.30 6.74
N VAL A 5 3.11 -9.41 6.33
CA VAL A 5 4.03 -9.43 5.17
C VAL A 5 3.29 -9.03 3.89
N THR A 6 2.09 -9.57 3.68
CA THR A 6 1.24 -9.18 2.53
C THR A 6 0.88 -7.70 2.58
N ARG A 7 0.52 -7.17 3.75
CA ARG A 7 0.20 -5.74 3.91
C ARG A 7 1.39 -4.85 3.57
N THR A 8 2.60 -5.18 4.05
CA THR A 8 3.81 -4.41 3.74
C THR A 8 4.09 -4.37 2.24
N LYS A 9 4.03 -5.53 1.55
CA LYS A 9 4.21 -5.60 0.10
C LYS A 9 3.22 -4.72 -0.67
N ILE A 10 1.95 -4.72 -0.26
CA ILE A 10 0.91 -3.88 -0.89
C ILE A 10 1.24 -2.39 -0.70
N MET A 11 1.73 -1.98 0.47
CA MET A 11 2.08 -0.57 0.73
C MET A 11 3.31 -0.13 -0.08
N GLU A 12 4.35 -0.96 -0.14
CA GLU A 12 5.54 -0.68 -0.95
C GLU A 12 5.21 -0.58 -2.44
N ALA A 13 4.36 -1.48 -2.94
CA ALA A 13 3.85 -1.42 -4.31
C ALA A 13 3.03 -0.16 -4.58
N ALA A 14 2.19 0.27 -3.63
CA ALA A 14 1.43 1.51 -3.76
C ALA A 14 2.34 2.74 -3.83
N ILE A 15 3.41 2.80 -3.02
CA ILE A 15 4.43 3.87 -3.10
C ILE A 15 5.07 3.87 -4.50
N LYS A 16 5.45 2.69 -5.01
CA LYS A 16 6.08 2.57 -6.33
C LYS A 16 5.16 3.05 -7.45
N VAL A 17 3.89 2.64 -7.45
CA VAL A 17 2.90 3.12 -8.44
C VAL A 17 2.75 4.64 -8.36
N ILE A 18 2.63 5.22 -7.16
CA ILE A 18 2.53 6.68 -7.01
C ILE A 18 3.79 7.38 -7.51
N SER A 19 4.98 6.82 -7.27
CA SER A 19 6.24 7.41 -7.70
C SER A 19 6.43 7.43 -9.23
N GLN A 20 5.82 6.46 -9.92
CA GLN A 20 5.86 6.36 -11.38
C GLN A 20 4.74 7.15 -12.05
N GLU A 21 3.65 7.39 -11.33
CA GLU A 21 2.47 8.09 -11.80
C GLU A 21 2.15 9.27 -10.86
N THR A 22 0.97 9.26 -10.25
CA THR A 22 0.54 10.19 -9.19
C THR A 22 -0.43 9.46 -8.25
N ILE A 23 -0.93 10.15 -7.22
CA ILE A 23 -2.01 9.64 -6.35
C ILE A 23 -3.29 9.38 -7.16
N GLU A 24 -3.62 10.23 -8.14
CA GLU A 24 -4.75 10.03 -9.05
C GLU A 24 -4.56 8.76 -9.90
N GLY A 25 -3.34 8.49 -10.38
CA GLY A 25 -3.00 7.31 -11.18
C GLY A 25 -3.10 5.97 -10.43
N LEU A 26 -3.08 6.00 -9.09
CA LEU A 26 -3.22 4.82 -8.25
C LEU A 26 -4.58 4.13 -8.43
N SER A 27 -4.57 2.81 -8.57
CA SER A 27 -5.76 1.96 -8.46
C SER A 27 -5.44 0.65 -7.76
N THR A 28 -6.42 0.03 -7.10
CA THR A 28 -6.27 -1.27 -6.44
C THR A 28 -5.75 -2.36 -7.39
N ARG A 29 -6.13 -2.30 -8.67
CA ARG A 29 -5.66 -3.25 -9.69
C ARG A 29 -4.17 -3.08 -10.03
N LYS A 30 -3.69 -1.85 -10.20
CA LYS A 30 -2.27 -1.59 -10.47
C LYS A 30 -1.40 -2.02 -9.29
N VAL A 31 -1.84 -1.71 -8.07
CA VAL A 31 -1.15 -2.14 -6.85
C VAL A 31 -1.13 -3.67 -6.73
N ALA A 32 -2.21 -4.36 -7.08
CA ALA A 32 -2.24 -5.82 -7.07
C ALA A 32 -1.20 -6.43 -8.01
N GLY A 33 -1.10 -5.89 -9.22
CA GLY A 33 -0.10 -6.32 -10.21
C GLY A 33 1.33 -6.03 -9.75
N GLU A 34 1.59 -4.83 -9.23
CA GLU A 34 2.92 -4.44 -8.74
C GLU A 34 3.35 -5.25 -7.50
N ALA A 35 2.43 -5.57 -6.60
CA ALA A 35 2.72 -6.36 -5.40
C ALA A 35 2.78 -7.88 -5.65
N ASP A 36 2.46 -8.35 -6.86
CA ASP A 36 2.27 -9.76 -7.21
C ASP A 36 1.28 -10.47 -6.24
N VAL A 37 0.12 -9.84 -6.03
CA VAL A 37 -0.95 -10.40 -5.18
C VAL A 37 -2.29 -10.42 -5.89
N ASN A 38 -3.18 -11.31 -5.44
CA ASN A 38 -4.56 -11.32 -5.91
C ASN A 38 -5.30 -10.04 -5.48
N LEU A 39 -6.07 -9.43 -6.39
CA LEU A 39 -6.94 -8.29 -6.10
C LEU A 39 -7.87 -8.52 -4.90
N ALA A 40 -8.35 -9.75 -4.69
CA ALA A 40 -9.15 -10.13 -3.54
C ALA A 40 -8.43 -9.88 -2.20
N ALA A 41 -7.10 -10.05 -2.16
CA ALA A 41 -6.29 -9.75 -0.97
C ALA A 41 -6.27 -8.24 -0.68
N ILE A 42 -6.19 -7.40 -1.73
CA ILE A 42 -6.28 -5.94 -1.56
C ILE A 42 -7.66 -5.53 -1.06
N HIS A 43 -8.74 -6.11 -1.62
CA HIS A 43 -10.10 -5.80 -1.16
C HIS A 43 -10.36 -6.25 0.28
N TYR A 44 -9.78 -7.38 0.71
CA TYR A 44 -9.85 -7.82 2.10
C TYR A 44 -9.22 -6.80 3.07
N HIS A 45 -8.09 -6.21 2.70
CA HIS A 45 -7.36 -5.27 3.56
C HIS A 45 -7.85 -3.83 3.48
N HIS A 46 -8.25 -3.35 2.31
CA HIS A 46 -8.42 -1.91 2.09
C HIS A 46 -9.80 -1.48 1.59
N ARG A 47 -10.65 -2.41 1.12
CA ARG A 47 -12.05 -2.22 0.63
C ARG A 47 -12.26 -1.20 -0.51
N SER A 48 -11.50 -0.11 -0.61
CA SER A 48 -11.52 0.91 -1.65
C SER A 48 -10.13 1.53 -1.88
N LYS A 49 -10.00 2.40 -2.90
CA LYS A 49 -8.77 3.18 -3.15
C LYS A 49 -8.48 4.13 -1.98
N GLU A 50 -9.51 4.78 -1.44
CA GLU A 50 -9.42 5.73 -0.34
C GLU A 50 -8.98 5.03 0.94
N GLY A 51 -9.54 3.85 1.24
CA GLY A 51 -9.10 3.04 2.38
C GLY A 51 -7.61 2.65 2.28
N MET A 52 -7.16 2.29 1.08
CA MET A 52 -5.75 1.99 0.82
C MET A 52 -4.85 3.22 1.00
N LEU A 53 -5.29 4.42 0.58
CA LEU A 53 -4.54 5.66 0.77
C LEU A 53 -4.41 6.04 2.25
N ILE A 54 -5.44 5.81 3.07
CA ILE A 54 -5.38 6.01 4.53
C ILE A 54 -4.36 5.05 5.17
N ASP A 55 -4.36 3.79 4.76
CA ASP A 55 -3.39 2.82 5.29
C ASP A 55 -1.96 3.11 4.82
N LEU A 56 -1.83 3.59 3.59
CA LEU A 56 -0.56 4.02 3.02
C LEU A 56 0.00 5.23 3.76
N SER A 57 -0.82 6.23 4.09
CA SER A 57 -0.34 7.41 4.84
C SER A 57 0.19 7.01 6.21
N ARG A 58 -0.52 6.12 6.94
CA ARG A 58 -0.04 5.55 8.21
C ARG A 58 1.27 4.80 8.04
N TYR A 59 1.37 3.98 6.99
CA TYR A 59 2.60 3.24 6.69
C TYR A 59 3.76 4.19 6.39
N ALA A 60 3.54 5.21 5.57
CA ALA A 60 4.56 6.18 5.19
C ALA A 60 5.06 6.97 6.40
N ILE A 61 4.15 7.43 7.25
CA ILE A 61 4.46 8.13 8.50
C ILE A 61 5.37 7.27 9.37
N ASN A 62 5.00 6.01 9.61
CA ASN A 62 5.71 5.14 10.54
C ASN A 62 7.07 4.62 10.01
N ASN A 63 7.25 4.55 8.69
CA ASN A 63 8.43 3.92 8.10
C ASN A 63 9.42 4.93 7.49
N TYR A 64 8.98 6.14 7.14
CA TYR A 64 9.82 7.12 6.44
C TYR A 64 9.84 8.51 7.08
N LEU A 65 8.81 8.90 7.84
CA LEU A 65 8.70 10.28 8.36
C LEU A 65 9.00 10.36 9.86
N LEU A 66 8.57 9.38 10.65
CA LEU A 66 8.85 9.36 12.07
C LEU A 66 10.26 8.80 12.31
N PRO A 67 11.09 9.50 13.11
CA PRO A 67 12.35 8.94 13.56
C PRO A 67 12.05 7.69 14.40
N LYS A 68 12.80 6.62 14.17
CA LYS A 68 12.72 5.43 15.02
C LYS A 68 13.21 5.82 16.41
N ILE A 69 12.28 5.89 17.36
CA ILE A 69 12.61 6.07 18.77
C ILE A 69 13.15 4.71 19.23
N ASN A 70 14.48 4.64 19.36
CA ASN A 70 15.18 3.50 19.95
C ASN A 70 15.11 3.57 21.48
#